data_AF-A0A3M8A3L1-F1
#
_entry.id   AF-A0A3M8A3L1-F1
#
_cell.length_a   1.000
_cell.length_b   1.000
_cell.length_c   1.000
_cell.angle_alpha   90.00
_cell.angle_beta   90.00
_cell.angle_gamma   90.00
#
_symmetry.space_group_name_H-M   'P 1'
#
loop_
_entity.id
_entity.type
_entity.pdbx_description
1 polymer ?
#
loop_
_entity_poly.entity_id
_entity_poly.type
_entity_poly.pdbx_seq_one_letter_code
_entity_poly.pdbx_strand_id
1 'polypeptide(L)'
;MATQPNAGRVGAQRRIETSADAQPAGRVGAQRRIETSTDLDTGSTPSAPTRSAEAGSTPSAPTRSAEAGSTPSSPTRSAEPVPARSAAGGVSRRGLLGLLGAGAAGAAVGAASATGITMAATSAMAGTGSGGGAASAYPFFGAHQAGIVTPAQDRLHFAAFDVASTLDRTGLIELLTEWTDAAARLTQGLEVEEGGAVGGSDYAPPADTGEALGLPASGLTITFGFGPGLFTDASGADRFGLAARRPAALESLPRFQGDALQPERSGGDLCIQACADDPQVAVHAIRNLSRIAFGRATLRWSQLGFGRTSSTSTAQATPRNLFGFKDGTANLKAEDGSALDDHVWVQSADGPAWLAGGSFLVARRIRMIIENWDRVQLGEQEQLVGRSKGEGAPLSGGTEFTEPDFEATGATGTPLIDTKAHVRLAHHSSNGGARMLRRGYNFVDGNDELGRLDAGLFFLSYQRSPEQFIAVQRSLAADGLNEYLKHVGSAIFAVPAGVREGEYVGQALFA
;
A
#
# COMPACT_ATOMS: atom_id res chain seq x y z
N MET A 1 -17.94 -65.14 14.14
CA MET A 1 -18.23 -65.98 12.96
C MET A 1 -19.49 -65.45 12.31
N ALA A 2 -19.54 -65.34 10.99
CA ALA A 2 -20.58 -64.59 10.28
C ALA A 2 -21.82 -65.43 9.93
N THR A 3 -22.98 -64.77 9.83
CA THR A 3 -23.95 -64.93 8.72
C THR A 3 -25.02 -63.84 8.74
N GLN A 4 -25.29 -63.22 7.58
CA GLN A 4 -26.55 -62.53 7.30
C GLN A 4 -27.62 -63.56 6.89
N PRO A 5 -28.90 -63.14 6.80
CA PRO A 5 -29.49 -63.12 5.45
C PRO A 5 -30.22 -61.81 5.10
N ASN A 6 -30.50 -61.65 3.81
CA ASN A 6 -31.02 -60.45 3.16
C ASN A 6 -32.29 -60.79 2.35
N ALA A 7 -33.38 -60.03 2.47
CA ALA A 7 -34.46 -59.93 1.49
C ALA A 7 -35.42 -58.76 1.81
N GLY A 8 -35.89 -58.01 0.79
CA GLY A 8 -37.06 -57.11 0.94
C GLY A 8 -37.01 -55.76 0.21
N ARG A 9 -37.06 -55.75 -1.13
CA ARG A 9 -37.22 -54.53 -1.95
C ARG A 9 -38.69 -54.14 -2.09
N VAL A 10 -39.05 -52.89 -1.81
CA VAL A 10 -40.11 -52.15 -2.54
C VAL A 10 -39.67 -50.68 -2.64
N GLY A 11 -39.71 -50.10 -3.84
CA GLY A 11 -39.37 -48.70 -4.08
C GLY A 11 -40.58 -47.86 -4.48
N ALA A 12 -40.49 -46.55 -4.26
CA ALA A 12 -41.46 -45.57 -4.76
C ALA A 12 -40.72 -44.31 -5.22
N GLN A 13 -40.42 -44.22 -6.51
CA GLN A 13 -39.98 -42.96 -7.14
C GLN A 13 -41.21 -42.07 -7.34
N ARG A 14 -41.15 -40.81 -6.90
CA ARG A 14 -42.11 -39.79 -7.34
C ARG A 14 -41.48 -38.94 -8.44
N ARG A 15 -42.10 -39.03 -9.62
CA ARG A 15 -41.84 -38.17 -10.77
C ARG A 15 -42.42 -36.78 -10.48
N ILE A 16 -41.64 -35.72 -10.70
CA ILE A 16 -42.15 -34.36 -10.84
C ILE A 16 -42.18 -34.05 -12.33
N GLU A 17 -43.35 -33.72 -12.86
CA GLU A 17 -43.54 -33.45 -14.29
C GLU A 17 -43.40 -31.95 -14.56
N THR A 18 -42.49 -31.58 -15.45
CA THR A 18 -42.35 -30.22 -15.97
C THR A 18 -43.32 -30.01 -17.13
N SER A 19 -44.42 -29.29 -16.89
CA SER A 19 -45.33 -28.83 -17.94
C SER A 19 -44.80 -27.54 -18.57
N ALA A 20 -44.14 -27.66 -19.71
CA ALA A 20 -43.93 -26.55 -20.63
C ALA A 20 -44.94 -26.68 -21.77
N ASP A 21 -45.80 -25.68 -21.97
CA ASP A 21 -46.68 -25.62 -23.13
C ASP A 21 -46.72 -24.19 -23.67
N ALA A 22 -46.72 -24.06 -25.00
CA ALA A 22 -46.37 -22.81 -25.68
C ALA A 22 -47.51 -22.32 -26.58
N GLN A 23 -47.79 -21.01 -26.56
CA GLN A 23 -48.66 -20.34 -27.53
C GLN A 23 -48.12 -18.96 -27.95
N PRO A 24 -48.52 -18.43 -29.13
CA PRO A 24 -47.59 -17.74 -30.01
C PRO A 24 -47.61 -16.20 -29.95
N ALA A 25 -46.51 -15.60 -30.41
CA ALA A 25 -46.36 -14.15 -30.53
C ALA A 25 -47.03 -13.58 -31.80
N GLY A 26 -47.88 -12.57 -31.63
CA GLY A 26 -48.39 -11.69 -32.68
C GLY A 26 -47.68 -10.33 -32.68
N ARG A 27 -47.43 -9.77 -33.87
CA ARG A 27 -46.78 -8.45 -34.07
C ARG A 27 -47.69 -7.27 -33.72
N VAL A 28 -47.10 -6.19 -33.22
CA VAL A 28 -47.22 -4.73 -33.53
C VAL A 28 -46.45 -4.03 -32.38
N GLY A 29 -45.58 -3.03 -32.55
CA GLY A 29 -45.33 -2.11 -33.65
C GLY A 29 -45.45 -0.66 -33.16
N ALA A 30 -44.39 -0.09 -32.56
CA ALA A 30 -44.33 1.32 -32.18
C ALA A 30 -42.88 1.84 -32.03
N GLN A 31 -42.39 2.57 -33.03
CA GLN A 31 -41.18 3.39 -32.89
C GLN A 31 -41.52 4.66 -32.11
N ARG A 32 -40.79 4.98 -31.05
CA ARG A 32 -40.87 6.33 -30.44
C ARG A 32 -39.86 7.26 -31.12
N ARG A 33 -40.41 8.16 -31.92
CA ARG A 33 -39.74 9.37 -32.40
C ARG A 33 -39.47 10.29 -31.21
N ILE A 34 -38.26 10.85 -31.11
CA ILE A 34 -37.98 12.00 -30.26
C ILE A 34 -38.12 13.23 -31.15
N GLU A 35 -39.06 14.12 -30.81
CA GLU A 35 -39.24 15.40 -31.51
C GLU A 35 -38.50 16.50 -30.74
N THR A 36 -37.52 17.12 -31.39
CA THR A 36 -36.85 18.32 -30.89
C THR A 36 -37.65 19.54 -31.32
N SER A 37 -38.30 20.20 -30.36
CA SER A 37 -39.00 21.48 -30.61
C SER A 37 -37.98 22.60 -30.78
N THR A 38 -38.00 23.25 -31.95
CA THR A 38 -37.43 24.58 -32.14
C THR A 38 -38.46 25.64 -31.80
N ASP A 39 -38.07 26.68 -31.06
CA ASP A 39 -38.67 28.00 -31.20
C ASP A 39 -37.57 29.07 -31.13
N LEU A 40 -37.73 30.08 -31.98
CA LEU A 40 -36.85 31.24 -32.14
C LEU A 40 -37.66 32.48 -31.83
N ASP A 41 -37.12 33.42 -31.04
CA ASP A 41 -37.36 34.83 -31.32
C ASP A 41 -36.17 35.73 -30.92
N THR A 42 -36.14 36.87 -31.59
CA THR A 42 -35.25 38.04 -31.61
C THR A 42 -34.81 38.62 -30.25
N GLY A 43 -33.74 39.42 -30.14
CA GLY A 43 -32.78 39.91 -31.16
C GLY A 43 -31.93 41.08 -30.61
N SER A 44 -31.13 41.71 -31.49
CA SER A 44 -30.30 42.94 -31.31
C SER A 44 -28.79 42.75 -31.07
N THR A 45 -27.99 43.34 -31.96
CA THR A 45 -26.51 43.49 -31.92
C THR A 45 -26.12 44.90 -31.45
N PRO A 46 -24.84 45.17 -31.13
CA PRO A 46 -23.91 45.70 -32.15
C PRO A 46 -22.48 45.12 -32.07
N SER A 47 -21.91 44.64 -33.19
CA SER A 47 -20.93 45.36 -34.04
C SER A 47 -19.45 45.24 -33.61
N ALA A 48 -18.67 44.52 -34.43
CA ALA A 48 -17.21 44.58 -34.49
C ALA A 48 -16.76 44.91 -35.92
N PRO A 49 -15.64 45.63 -36.14
CA PRO A 49 -15.23 46.03 -37.48
C PRO A 49 -14.42 44.96 -38.25
N THR A 50 -14.81 44.78 -39.52
CA THR A 50 -13.98 44.50 -40.72
C THR A 50 -12.57 45.12 -40.66
N ARG A 51 -11.52 44.72 -41.39
CA ARG A 51 -11.25 43.85 -42.58
C ARG A 51 -9.73 43.47 -42.53
N SER A 52 -9.08 42.69 -43.39
CA SER A 52 -9.39 42.06 -44.69
C SER A 52 -8.53 40.78 -44.86
N ALA A 53 -8.47 40.18 -46.06
CA ALA A 53 -7.52 39.12 -46.42
C ALA A 53 -6.49 39.58 -47.46
N GLU A 54 -5.32 38.94 -47.48
CA GLU A 54 -4.49 38.77 -48.69
C GLU A 54 -3.75 37.41 -48.63
N ALA A 55 -3.41 36.85 -49.79
CA ALA A 55 -3.01 35.44 -49.95
C ALA A 55 -1.52 35.29 -50.30
N GLY A 56 -0.93 34.11 -50.01
CA GLY A 56 0.34 33.74 -50.64
C GLY A 56 1.17 32.64 -49.97
N SER A 57 1.23 31.48 -50.65
CA SER A 57 2.43 30.63 -50.79
C SER A 57 2.99 29.84 -49.59
N THR A 58 2.95 28.53 -49.74
CA THR A 58 3.82 27.54 -49.08
C THR A 58 5.28 27.65 -49.55
N PRO A 59 6.23 27.13 -48.75
CA PRO A 59 7.39 26.46 -49.34
C PRO A 59 7.72 25.09 -48.73
N SER A 60 8.42 24.29 -49.52
CA SER A 60 8.68 22.86 -49.33
C SER A 60 9.86 22.52 -48.42
N ALA A 61 9.93 21.26 -47.98
CA ALA A 61 11.11 20.66 -47.36
C ALA A 61 12.29 20.47 -48.35
N PRO A 62 13.55 20.44 -47.89
CA PRO A 62 14.71 20.11 -48.72
C PRO A 62 15.15 18.64 -48.62
N THR A 63 15.46 18.06 -49.78
CA THR A 63 16.10 16.73 -49.93
C THR A 63 17.62 16.88 -50.12
N ARG A 64 18.43 15.99 -49.54
CA ARG A 64 19.78 15.63 -50.03
C ARG A 64 19.97 14.11 -49.81
N SER A 65 20.01 13.30 -50.86
CA SER A 65 21.15 13.04 -51.79
C SER A 65 22.12 12.00 -51.22
N ALA A 66 22.18 10.84 -51.88
CA ALA A 66 23.14 9.77 -51.63
C ALA A 66 24.01 9.57 -52.88
N GLU A 67 25.31 9.33 -52.69
CA GLU A 67 26.16 8.65 -53.67
C GLU A 67 27.38 8.01 -52.98
N ALA A 68 28.14 7.19 -53.71
CA ALA A 68 28.76 5.98 -53.14
C ALA A 68 30.30 5.96 -53.04
N GLY A 69 30.79 5.16 -52.10
CA GLY A 69 31.89 4.19 -52.30
C GLY A 69 33.35 4.67 -52.34
N SER A 70 34.15 4.22 -51.36
CA SER A 70 35.46 3.55 -51.56
C SER A 70 36.18 3.26 -50.23
N THR A 71 36.94 2.16 -50.19
CA THR A 71 37.90 1.83 -49.12
C THR A 71 39.21 2.61 -49.31
N PRO A 72 40.02 2.81 -48.24
CA PRO A 72 41.28 2.04 -48.20
C PRO A 72 41.86 1.69 -46.80
N SER A 73 42.58 0.56 -46.79
CA SER A 73 43.92 0.30 -46.20
C SER A 73 44.36 0.80 -44.82
N SER A 74 44.93 -0.14 -44.05
CA SER A 74 45.76 0.08 -42.86
C SER A 74 47.10 0.80 -43.14
N PRO A 75 47.71 1.39 -42.11
CA PRO A 75 49.17 1.40 -41.96
C PRO A 75 49.66 0.71 -40.67
N THR A 76 50.98 0.66 -40.49
CA THR A 76 51.73 -0.34 -39.71
C THR A 76 52.79 0.32 -38.81
N ARG A 77 53.28 -0.40 -37.77
CA ARG A 77 54.54 -0.17 -36.98
C ARG A 77 54.52 1.03 -36.01
N SER A 78 55.09 1.01 -34.79
CA SER A 78 56.16 0.20 -34.17
C SER A 78 56.06 0.29 -32.62
N ALA A 79 56.75 -0.59 -31.89
CA ALA A 79 56.86 -0.59 -30.43
C ALA A 79 58.24 -0.14 -29.93
N GLU A 80 58.38 0.24 -28.65
CA GLU A 80 59.54 -0.02 -27.77
C GLU A 80 59.22 0.27 -26.27
N PRO A 81 60.02 -0.18 -25.27
CA PRO A 81 59.46 -0.86 -24.09
C PRO A 81 59.91 -0.36 -22.69
N VAL A 82 59.16 -0.73 -21.63
CA VAL A 82 59.62 -0.75 -20.21
C VAL A 82 58.84 -1.83 -19.40
N PRO A 83 59.24 -2.24 -18.17
CA PRO A 83 59.87 -3.54 -17.96
C PRO A 83 59.07 -4.53 -17.09
N ALA A 84 59.56 -5.78 -17.00
CA ALA A 84 58.92 -6.85 -16.24
C ALA A 84 59.20 -6.83 -14.72
N ARG A 85 58.23 -7.26 -13.90
CA ARG A 85 58.48 -8.04 -12.68
C ARG A 85 57.25 -8.77 -12.12
N SER A 86 57.50 -9.99 -11.65
CA SER A 86 56.76 -10.80 -10.66
C SER A 86 55.27 -11.12 -10.89
N ALA A 87 55.02 -12.35 -11.28
CA ALA A 87 53.78 -13.05 -10.94
C ALA A 87 53.72 -13.33 -9.43
N ALA A 88 52.56 -13.06 -8.80
CA ALA A 88 52.20 -13.57 -7.49
C ALA A 88 50.85 -14.30 -7.61
N GLY A 89 50.80 -15.55 -7.14
CA GLY A 89 49.68 -16.45 -7.43
C GLY A 89 48.39 -16.12 -6.69
N GLY A 90 47.26 -16.15 -7.39
CA GLY A 90 45.95 -16.07 -6.77
C GLY A 90 45.62 -17.33 -5.96
N VAL A 91 45.06 -17.14 -4.75
CA VAL A 91 44.61 -18.25 -3.90
C VAL A 91 43.37 -18.90 -4.54
N SER A 92 43.53 -20.14 -4.98
CA SER A 92 42.44 -20.96 -5.52
C SER A 92 41.38 -21.26 -4.45
N ARG A 93 40.10 -21.27 -4.86
CA ARG A 93 38.91 -21.54 -4.01
C ARG A 93 38.87 -22.95 -3.39
N ARG A 94 39.94 -23.73 -3.49
CA ARG A 94 40.10 -25.08 -2.92
C ARG A 94 41.08 -25.15 -1.74
N GLY A 95 41.62 -24.00 -1.28
CA GLY A 95 42.50 -23.92 -0.11
C GLY A 95 41.82 -23.61 1.24
N LEU A 96 40.53 -23.21 1.23
CA LEU A 96 39.84 -22.69 2.43
C LEU A 96 39.13 -23.78 3.27
N LEU A 97 39.13 -25.04 2.82
CA LEU A 97 38.50 -26.17 3.54
C LEU A 97 39.51 -27.03 4.34
N GLY A 98 40.78 -26.62 4.42
CA GLY A 98 41.84 -27.36 5.12
C GLY A 98 42.12 -26.91 6.56
N LEU A 99 41.34 -25.98 7.12
CA LEU A 99 41.67 -25.25 8.35
C LEU A 99 40.64 -25.45 9.50
N LEU A 100 39.96 -26.59 9.51
CA LEU A 100 39.03 -27.02 10.58
C LEU A 100 39.40 -28.43 11.11
N GLY A 101 40.70 -28.70 11.28
CA GLY A 101 41.23 -30.06 11.50
C GLY A 101 42.39 -30.18 12.48
N ALA A 102 42.34 -29.54 13.65
CA ALA A 102 43.19 -29.86 14.81
C ALA A 102 42.63 -29.23 16.10
N GLY A 103 42.39 -30.01 17.16
CA GLY A 103 42.01 -29.44 18.47
C GLY A 103 41.13 -30.29 19.40
N ALA A 104 41.39 -31.60 19.54
CA ALA A 104 40.68 -32.44 20.52
C ALA A 104 41.61 -32.85 21.68
N ALA A 105 41.42 -32.26 22.87
CA ALA A 105 41.83 -32.80 24.18
C ALA A 105 41.34 -31.88 25.32
N GLY A 106 40.65 -32.40 26.35
CA GLY A 106 40.48 -31.64 27.61
C GLY A 106 39.23 -31.91 28.46
N ALA A 107 39.20 -33.03 29.19
CA ALA A 107 38.50 -33.27 30.47
C ALA A 107 36.96 -33.11 30.58
N ALA A 108 36.32 -34.14 31.15
CA ALA A 108 34.92 -34.15 31.57
C ALA A 108 34.81 -34.27 33.11
N VAL A 109 33.91 -33.50 33.74
CA VAL A 109 33.34 -33.77 35.09
C VAL A 109 31.94 -33.14 35.19
N GLY A 110 30.97 -33.88 35.76
CA GLY A 110 29.84 -33.29 36.49
C GLY A 110 28.47 -33.30 35.80
N ALA A 111 27.58 -34.21 36.24
CA ALA A 111 26.16 -34.18 35.93
C ALA A 111 25.35 -33.89 37.22
N ALA A 112 24.48 -32.87 37.22
CA ALA A 112 23.36 -32.72 38.15
C ALA A 112 22.41 -31.57 37.72
N SER A 113 21.12 -31.69 38.11
CA SER A 113 20.07 -30.65 38.10
C SER A 113 19.81 -29.89 36.79
N ALA A 114 18.81 -30.37 36.04
CA ALA A 114 18.14 -29.61 34.99
C ALA A 114 16.78 -29.07 35.48
N THR A 115 16.69 -27.76 35.75
CA THR A 115 15.43 -26.98 35.70
C THR A 115 15.72 -25.47 35.81
N GLY A 116 15.32 -24.70 34.79
CA GLY A 116 15.14 -23.25 34.89
C GLY A 116 16.15 -22.34 34.15
N ILE A 117 15.59 -21.45 33.32
CA ILE A 117 16.16 -20.19 32.81
C ILE A 117 17.34 -20.30 31.82
N THR A 118 17.03 -20.47 30.52
CA THR A 118 17.89 -20.05 29.38
C THR A 118 17.06 -19.73 28.12
N MET A 119 16.50 -18.52 28.04
CA MET A 119 16.05 -17.91 26.77
C MET A 119 16.51 -16.45 26.70
N ALA A 120 17.83 -16.26 26.70
CA ALA A 120 18.50 -15.01 26.36
C ALA A 120 19.93 -15.31 25.84
N ALA A 121 20.42 -14.48 24.92
CA ALA A 121 21.79 -14.49 24.37
C ALA A 121 22.19 -15.61 23.38
N THR A 122 21.52 -15.67 22.23
CA THR A 122 22.14 -16.09 20.95
C THR A 122 21.85 -15.09 19.83
N SER A 123 22.25 -13.83 20.03
CA SER A 123 22.15 -12.77 19.02
C SER A 123 23.41 -11.89 19.00
N ALA A 124 24.56 -12.53 18.78
CA ALA A 124 25.82 -11.85 18.55
C ALA A 124 26.74 -12.73 17.67
N MET A 125 26.64 -12.55 16.35
CA MET A 125 27.69 -12.74 15.30
C MET A 125 27.04 -13.02 13.93
N ALA A 126 26.51 -11.98 13.29
CA ALA A 126 26.18 -11.98 11.87
C ALA A 126 26.35 -10.56 11.30
N GLY A 127 27.59 -10.22 10.93
CA GLY A 127 27.93 -8.92 10.34
C GLY A 127 27.64 -8.88 8.84
N THR A 128 27.08 -7.75 8.39
CA THR A 128 27.11 -7.25 7.00
C THR A 128 26.66 -8.22 5.90
N GLY A 129 25.34 -8.37 5.75
CA GLY A 129 24.72 -8.89 4.53
C GLY A 129 23.31 -8.32 4.35
N SER A 130 23.06 -7.61 3.25
CA SER A 130 21.73 -7.11 2.88
C SER A 130 20.87 -8.25 2.31
N GLY A 131 20.41 -9.15 3.17
CA GLY A 131 19.74 -10.39 2.74
C GLY A 131 18.98 -11.17 3.82
N GLY A 132 18.39 -10.48 4.81
CA GLY A 132 17.72 -11.13 5.95
C GLY A 132 16.19 -11.27 5.89
N GLY A 133 15.50 -10.57 4.98
CA GLY A 133 14.03 -10.42 5.04
C GLY A 133 13.20 -11.57 4.45
N ALA A 134 13.72 -12.28 3.44
CA ALA A 134 12.91 -13.12 2.54
C ALA A 134 12.15 -14.28 3.20
N ALA A 135 12.61 -14.79 4.34
CA ALA A 135 11.96 -15.89 5.08
C ALA A 135 11.20 -15.45 6.33
N SER A 136 11.06 -14.13 6.57
CA SER A 136 10.32 -13.65 7.74
C SER A 136 8.82 -13.94 7.60
N ALA A 137 8.21 -14.44 8.68
CA ALA A 137 6.77 -14.51 8.86
C ALA A 137 6.44 -13.68 10.10
N TYR A 138 5.37 -12.89 10.03
CA TYR A 138 4.89 -12.13 11.18
C TYR A 138 3.67 -12.84 11.79
N PRO A 139 3.50 -12.82 13.12
CA PRO A 139 2.28 -13.32 13.74
C PRO A 139 1.06 -12.56 13.22
N PHE A 140 0.03 -13.30 12.81
CA PHE A 140 -1.27 -12.72 12.46
C PHE A 140 -2.09 -12.37 13.71
N PHE A 141 -2.11 -13.29 14.69
CA PHE A 141 -2.78 -13.10 15.96
C PHE A 141 -1.98 -12.20 16.92
N GLY A 142 -2.65 -11.36 17.69
CA GLY A 142 -2.03 -10.38 18.58
C GLY A 142 -3.02 -9.38 19.18
N ALA A 143 -2.56 -8.49 20.05
CA ALA A 143 -3.39 -7.44 20.64
C ALA A 143 -3.73 -6.30 19.64
N HIS A 144 -2.83 -6.04 18.69
CA HIS A 144 -3.00 -5.12 17.58
C HIS A 144 -2.83 -5.89 16.27
N GLN A 145 -3.47 -5.46 15.18
CA GLN A 145 -3.22 -6.05 13.88
C GLN A 145 -1.79 -5.77 13.40
N ALA A 146 -1.17 -6.77 12.78
CA ALA A 146 0.10 -6.60 12.08
C ALA A 146 -0.05 -5.67 10.85
N GLY A 147 1.07 -5.16 10.34
CA GLY A 147 1.10 -4.21 9.21
C GLY A 147 0.88 -2.74 9.61
N ILE A 148 0.83 -2.43 10.91
CA ILE A 148 0.79 -1.07 11.45
C ILE A 148 2.21 -0.68 11.92
N VAL A 149 2.58 -1.09 13.14
CA VAL A 149 3.93 -0.89 13.72
C VAL A 149 4.96 -1.89 13.20
N THR A 150 4.54 -2.98 12.54
CA THR A 150 5.44 -3.94 11.89
C THR A 150 6.43 -3.21 10.99
N PRO A 151 7.75 -3.55 11.02
CA PRO A 151 8.75 -2.99 10.10
C PRO A 151 8.22 -2.93 8.67
N ALA A 152 8.26 -1.75 8.06
CA ALA A 152 7.64 -1.51 6.77
C ALA A 152 8.29 -2.38 5.70
N GLN A 153 7.54 -3.32 5.14
CA GLN A 153 7.97 -4.19 4.05
C GLN A 153 8.11 -3.39 2.75
N ASP A 154 8.88 -3.88 1.79
CA ASP A 154 9.19 -3.10 0.59
C ASP A 154 8.02 -2.92 -0.39
N ARG A 155 7.01 -3.81 -0.39
CA ARG A 155 5.85 -3.77 -1.32
C ARG A 155 4.52 -3.67 -0.60
N LEU A 156 3.53 -3.14 -1.32
CA LEU A 156 2.14 -3.01 -0.91
C LEU A 156 1.21 -3.44 -2.05
N HIS A 157 0.16 -4.18 -1.72
CA HIS A 157 -1.11 -4.13 -2.44
C HIS A 157 -2.23 -3.72 -1.48
N PHE A 158 -2.79 -2.53 -1.70
CA PHE A 158 -3.96 -2.05 -0.97
C PHE A 158 -5.21 -2.29 -1.81
N ALA A 159 -6.30 -2.71 -1.17
CA ALA A 159 -7.60 -2.91 -1.79
C ALA A 159 -8.71 -2.33 -0.91
N ALA A 160 -9.66 -1.62 -1.51
CA ALA A 160 -10.91 -1.21 -0.89
C ALA A 160 -12.08 -1.92 -1.57
N PHE A 161 -13.07 -2.33 -0.79
CA PHE A 161 -14.23 -3.10 -1.24
C PHE A 161 -15.53 -2.42 -0.82
N ASP A 162 -16.54 -2.49 -1.68
CA ASP A 162 -17.93 -2.19 -1.32
C ASP A 162 -18.68 -3.51 -1.09
N VAL A 163 -19.45 -3.60 -0.01
CA VAL A 163 -20.19 -4.83 0.32
C VAL A 163 -21.53 -4.87 -0.43
N ALA A 164 -21.81 -6.00 -1.06
CA ALA A 164 -22.94 -6.19 -1.96
C ALA A 164 -24.26 -5.79 -1.27
N SER A 165 -25.16 -5.14 -2.01
CA SER A 165 -26.45 -4.66 -1.46
C SER A 165 -27.34 -5.80 -0.93
N THR A 166 -27.11 -7.03 -1.39
CA THR A 166 -27.79 -8.26 -0.95
C THR A 166 -27.12 -8.97 0.22
N LEU A 167 -25.95 -8.50 0.70
CA LEU A 167 -25.28 -9.08 1.86
C LEU A 167 -26.01 -8.69 3.15
N ASP A 168 -26.23 -9.65 4.04
CA ASP A 168 -26.80 -9.46 5.37
C ASP A 168 -25.73 -9.56 6.48
N ARG A 169 -26.13 -9.39 7.74
CA ARG A 169 -25.21 -9.43 8.90
C ARG A 169 -24.51 -10.79 9.01
N THR A 170 -25.19 -11.88 8.69
CA THR A 170 -24.66 -13.25 8.77
C THR A 170 -23.57 -13.45 7.73
N GLY A 171 -23.86 -13.13 6.46
CA GLY A 171 -22.91 -13.25 5.36
C GLY A 171 -21.68 -12.34 5.50
N LEU A 172 -21.82 -11.18 6.18
CA LEU A 172 -20.69 -10.32 6.53
C LEU A 172 -19.79 -10.96 7.61
N ILE A 173 -20.38 -11.58 8.63
CA ILE A 173 -19.63 -12.32 9.66
C ILE A 173 -18.91 -13.53 9.06
N GLU A 174 -19.58 -14.29 8.19
CA GLU A 174 -18.98 -15.41 7.44
C GLU A 174 -17.80 -14.94 6.58
N LEU A 175 -17.96 -13.84 5.82
CA LEU A 175 -16.88 -13.26 5.01
C LEU A 175 -15.67 -12.87 5.86
N LEU A 176 -15.88 -12.20 7.00
CA LEU A 176 -14.79 -11.79 7.90
C LEU A 176 -14.10 -13.00 8.56
N THR A 177 -14.84 -14.08 8.82
CA THR A 177 -14.28 -15.33 9.34
C THR A 177 -13.40 -16.01 8.29
N GLU A 178 -13.90 -16.23 7.07
CA GLU A 178 -13.13 -16.82 5.97
C GLU A 178 -11.89 -15.97 5.59
N TRP A 179 -12.01 -14.64 5.60
CA TRP A 179 -10.86 -13.75 5.44
C TRP A 179 -9.84 -13.85 6.58
N THR A 180 -10.29 -14.09 7.82
CA THR A 180 -9.40 -14.29 8.98
C THR A 180 -8.62 -15.60 8.80
N ASP A 181 -9.30 -16.70 8.50
CA ASP A 181 -8.67 -18.02 8.34
C ASP A 181 -7.67 -18.02 7.17
N ALA A 182 -8.06 -17.44 6.03
CA ALA A 182 -7.16 -17.27 4.90
C ALA A 182 -5.95 -16.39 5.24
N ALA A 183 -6.14 -15.23 5.88
CA ALA A 183 -5.05 -14.33 6.23
C ALA A 183 -4.09 -14.93 7.27
N ALA A 184 -4.61 -15.66 8.25
CA ALA A 184 -3.82 -16.38 9.25
C ALA A 184 -2.89 -17.41 8.60
N ARG A 185 -3.31 -18.06 7.52
CA ARG A 185 -2.49 -19.02 6.76
C ARG A 185 -1.50 -18.34 5.80
N LEU A 186 -2.00 -17.40 5.00
CA LEU A 186 -1.20 -16.66 4.01
C LEU A 186 0.00 -15.95 4.63
N THR A 187 -0.17 -15.30 5.79
CA THR A 187 0.92 -14.62 6.51
C THR A 187 2.03 -15.55 7.00
N GLN A 188 1.79 -16.86 7.07
CA GLN A 188 2.80 -17.88 7.37
C GLN A 188 3.40 -18.52 6.10
N GLY A 189 3.07 -18.01 4.91
CA GLY A 189 3.52 -18.56 3.63
C GLY A 189 2.83 -19.86 3.24
N LEU A 190 1.61 -20.10 3.77
CA LEU A 190 0.79 -21.26 3.44
C LEU A 190 -0.29 -20.88 2.43
N GLU A 191 -0.70 -21.85 1.60
CA GLU A 191 -1.90 -21.75 0.75
C GLU A 191 -3.16 -21.52 1.59
N VAL A 192 -4.18 -20.88 1.00
CA VAL A 192 -5.50 -20.60 1.62
C VAL A 192 -6.11 -21.85 2.29
N GLU A 193 -5.96 -23.01 1.65
CA GLU A 193 -6.29 -24.33 2.21
C GLU A 193 -5.09 -25.28 2.00
N GLU A 194 -4.98 -26.37 2.75
CA GLU A 194 -3.83 -27.29 2.61
C GLU A 194 -3.90 -28.03 1.26
N GLY A 195 -2.90 -27.80 0.41
CA GLY A 195 -2.93 -28.25 -0.98
C GLY A 195 -3.99 -27.55 -1.83
N GLY A 196 -4.48 -26.38 -1.41
CA GLY A 196 -5.57 -25.66 -2.04
C GLY A 196 -5.37 -25.34 -3.53
N ALA A 197 -4.13 -25.24 -4.01
CA ALA A 197 -3.81 -24.94 -5.40
C ALA A 197 -3.71 -26.18 -6.31
N VAL A 198 -3.35 -27.36 -5.77
CA VAL A 198 -2.98 -28.55 -6.57
C VAL A 198 -3.46 -29.91 -6.04
N GLY A 199 -3.93 -29.98 -4.79
CA GLY A 199 -4.36 -31.23 -4.12
C GLY A 199 -5.88 -31.46 -4.12
N GLY A 200 -6.65 -30.55 -4.70
CA GLY A 200 -8.11 -30.64 -4.81
C GLY A 200 -8.60 -31.64 -5.85
N SER A 201 -9.91 -31.61 -6.16
CA SER A 201 -10.51 -32.44 -7.20
C SER A 201 -10.27 -31.86 -8.59
N ASP A 202 -9.90 -32.71 -9.57
CA ASP A 202 -9.81 -32.39 -11.00
C ASP A 202 -11.07 -31.72 -11.61
N TYR A 203 -12.22 -31.81 -10.93
CA TYR A 203 -13.51 -31.29 -11.37
C TYR A 203 -14.00 -30.05 -10.59
N ALA A 204 -13.18 -29.52 -9.68
CA ALA A 204 -13.50 -28.33 -8.89
C ALA A 204 -12.46 -27.20 -9.13
N PRO A 205 -12.84 -25.92 -9.04
CA PRO A 205 -11.87 -24.84 -8.95
C PRO A 205 -10.97 -25.01 -7.70
N PRO A 206 -9.67 -24.70 -7.79
CA PRO A 206 -8.79 -24.76 -6.63
C PRO A 206 -9.17 -23.70 -5.58
N ALA A 207 -8.90 -24.01 -4.30
CA ALA A 207 -9.13 -23.13 -3.16
C ALA A 207 -8.05 -22.02 -3.04
N ASP A 208 -6.87 -22.23 -3.60
CA ASP A 208 -5.82 -21.23 -3.74
C ASP A 208 -5.49 -20.99 -5.22
N THR A 209 -5.27 -19.75 -5.65
CA THR A 209 -4.98 -19.42 -7.05
C THR A 209 -3.57 -19.81 -7.53
N GLY A 210 -2.69 -20.23 -6.62
CA GLY A 210 -1.45 -20.96 -6.90
C GLY A 210 -0.24 -20.13 -7.34
N GLU A 211 -0.37 -18.82 -7.60
CA GLU A 211 0.79 -18.04 -8.07
C GLU A 211 1.88 -17.81 -7.01
N ALA A 212 1.59 -18.01 -5.72
CA ALA A 212 2.61 -17.95 -4.66
C ALA A 212 3.25 -19.31 -4.33
N LEU A 213 2.93 -20.38 -5.06
CA LEU A 213 3.53 -21.71 -4.82
C LEU A 213 5.06 -21.66 -4.92
N GLY A 214 5.72 -22.11 -3.87
CA GLY A 214 7.18 -22.11 -3.75
C GLY A 214 7.80 -20.77 -3.32
N LEU A 215 6.99 -19.71 -3.11
CA LEU A 215 7.44 -18.48 -2.46
C LEU A 215 7.34 -18.62 -0.93
N PRO A 216 8.26 -18.01 -0.16
CA PRO A 216 8.14 -17.94 1.29
C PRO A 216 7.12 -16.86 1.72
N ALA A 217 6.79 -16.84 3.01
CA ALA A 217 5.91 -15.83 3.63
C ALA A 217 6.30 -14.37 3.31
N SER A 218 7.58 -14.10 3.00
CA SER A 218 8.07 -12.81 2.47
C SER A 218 7.67 -11.61 3.32
N GLY A 219 7.61 -11.77 4.64
CA GLY A 219 7.20 -10.73 5.58
C GLY A 219 5.72 -10.33 5.47
N LEU A 220 4.85 -11.15 4.87
CA LEU A 220 3.45 -10.79 4.61
C LEU A 220 2.71 -10.42 5.90
N THR A 221 2.11 -9.23 5.90
CA THR A 221 1.07 -8.83 6.85
C THR A 221 -0.19 -8.41 6.10
N ILE A 222 -1.34 -8.80 6.63
CA ILE A 222 -2.66 -8.43 6.10
C ILE A 222 -3.40 -7.65 7.21
N THR A 223 -3.71 -6.39 6.95
CA THR A 223 -4.42 -5.49 7.88
C THR A 223 -5.79 -5.15 7.32
N PHE A 224 -6.84 -5.28 8.14
CA PHE A 224 -8.23 -5.02 7.76
C PHE A 224 -8.76 -3.74 8.42
N GLY A 225 -9.63 -3.01 7.73
CA GLY A 225 -10.29 -1.81 8.26
C GLY A 225 -11.70 -1.62 7.72
N PHE A 226 -12.53 -0.91 8.49
CA PHE A 226 -13.95 -0.69 8.24
C PHE A 226 -14.21 0.79 7.94
N GLY A 227 -14.77 1.08 6.77
CA GLY A 227 -15.09 2.44 6.33
C GLY A 227 -16.47 2.89 6.83
N PRO A 228 -16.81 4.19 6.72
CA PRO A 228 -18.10 4.72 7.19
C PRO A 228 -19.31 4.00 6.56
N GLY A 229 -19.19 3.57 5.30
CA GLY A 229 -20.25 2.93 4.51
C GLY A 229 -20.69 1.55 5.02
N LEU A 230 -19.82 0.85 5.76
CA LEU A 230 -20.16 -0.44 6.39
C LEU A 230 -21.22 -0.27 7.50
N PHE A 231 -21.22 0.87 8.19
CA PHE A 231 -22.12 1.13 9.31
C PHE A 231 -23.47 1.71 8.86
N THR A 232 -23.45 2.50 7.80
CA THR A 232 -24.62 3.09 7.12
C THR A 232 -24.25 3.31 5.67
N ASP A 233 -24.97 2.72 4.73
CA ASP A 233 -24.66 2.88 3.31
C ASP A 233 -24.99 4.29 2.78
N ALA A 234 -24.72 4.54 1.49
CA ALA A 234 -24.94 5.85 0.86
C ALA A 234 -26.42 6.32 0.85
N SER A 235 -27.38 5.44 1.13
CA SER A 235 -28.80 5.80 1.31
C SER A 235 -29.16 6.09 2.78
N GLY A 236 -28.23 5.86 3.71
CA GLY A 236 -28.44 5.94 5.16
C GLY A 236 -28.96 4.65 5.78
N ALA A 237 -29.00 3.53 5.05
CA ALA A 237 -29.52 2.27 5.57
C ALA A 237 -28.46 1.52 6.41
N ASP A 238 -28.86 1.13 7.62
CA ASP A 238 -28.09 0.23 8.49
C ASP A 238 -28.42 -1.23 8.16
N ARG A 239 -27.76 -1.76 7.12
CA ARG A 239 -28.01 -3.12 6.60
C ARG A 239 -27.60 -4.23 7.57
N PHE A 240 -26.75 -3.93 8.56
CA PHE A 240 -26.12 -4.92 9.42
C PHE A 240 -26.47 -4.76 10.91
N GLY A 241 -27.18 -3.71 11.31
CA GLY A 241 -27.44 -3.37 12.71
C GLY A 241 -26.17 -2.88 13.43
N LEU A 242 -25.39 -2.05 12.75
CA LEU A 242 -24.08 -1.54 13.17
C LEU A 242 -24.02 -0.02 13.33
N ALA A 243 -25.02 0.77 12.91
CA ALA A 243 -24.93 2.24 12.92
C ALA A 243 -24.61 2.81 14.31
N ALA A 244 -25.23 2.24 15.36
CA ALA A 244 -24.96 2.61 16.77
C ALA A 244 -23.58 2.18 17.30
N ARG A 245 -22.84 1.35 16.55
CA ARG A 245 -21.45 0.95 16.83
C ARG A 245 -20.42 1.80 16.07
N ARG A 246 -20.83 2.71 15.18
CA ARG A 246 -19.90 3.59 14.43
C ARG A 246 -19.15 4.52 15.40
N PRO A 247 -17.80 4.59 15.35
CA PRO A 247 -17.05 5.60 16.08
C PRO A 247 -17.43 6.99 15.58
N ALA A 248 -17.68 7.95 16.47
CA ALA A 248 -18.16 9.28 16.08
C ALA A 248 -17.18 10.05 15.18
N ALA A 249 -15.88 9.73 15.23
CA ALA A 249 -14.86 10.31 14.35
C ALA A 249 -14.72 9.58 12.99
N LEU A 250 -15.40 8.44 12.78
CA LEU A 250 -15.38 7.70 11.51
C LEU A 250 -16.37 8.34 10.51
N GLU A 251 -16.08 9.58 10.13
CA GLU A 251 -16.81 10.34 9.13
C GLU A 251 -15.97 10.53 7.85
N SER A 252 -16.62 10.92 6.76
CA SER A 252 -15.88 11.39 5.58
C SER A 252 -14.96 12.55 5.95
N LEU A 253 -13.67 12.46 5.59
CA LEU A 253 -12.70 13.53 5.81
C LEU A 253 -13.20 14.86 5.21
N PRO A 254 -12.93 16.00 5.86
CA PRO A 254 -13.25 17.30 5.29
C PRO A 254 -12.49 17.52 3.98
N ARG A 255 -13.03 18.38 3.10
CA ARG A 255 -12.28 18.83 1.92
C ARG A 255 -11.08 19.68 2.35
N PHE A 256 -9.95 19.45 1.71
CA PHE A 256 -8.72 20.21 1.89
C PHE A 256 -8.41 21.06 0.66
N GLN A 257 -7.56 22.07 0.83
CA GLN A 257 -7.02 22.84 -0.29
C GLN A 257 -6.19 21.93 -1.21
N GLY A 258 -6.36 22.06 -2.52
CA GLY A 258 -5.69 21.20 -3.51
C GLY A 258 -6.34 19.83 -3.75
N ASP A 259 -7.44 19.49 -3.06
CA ASP A 259 -8.20 18.27 -3.33
C ASP A 259 -8.77 18.25 -4.74
N ALA A 260 -8.46 17.17 -5.47
CA ALA A 260 -9.04 16.82 -6.76
C ALA A 260 -9.42 15.33 -6.76
N LEU A 261 -10.13 14.93 -5.69
CA LEU A 261 -10.44 13.55 -5.37
C LEU A 261 -11.34 12.90 -6.45
N GLN A 262 -10.90 11.76 -6.96
CA GLN A 262 -11.65 10.89 -7.87
C GLN A 262 -12.55 9.97 -7.02
N PRO A 263 -13.89 10.04 -7.14
CA PRO A 263 -14.81 9.21 -6.35
C PRO A 263 -14.58 7.71 -6.51
N GLU A 264 -14.16 7.27 -7.70
CA GLU A 264 -13.82 5.90 -8.05
C GLU A 264 -12.51 5.40 -7.43
N ARG A 265 -11.64 6.29 -6.96
CA ARG A 265 -10.40 5.97 -6.20
C ARG A 265 -10.47 6.44 -4.73
N SER A 266 -11.68 6.54 -4.19
CA SER A 266 -11.97 7.08 -2.86
C SER A 266 -13.03 6.26 -2.13
N GLY A 267 -13.03 6.31 -0.79
CA GLY A 267 -13.98 5.56 0.06
C GLY A 267 -13.80 4.04 -0.01
N GLY A 268 -14.87 3.31 0.29
CA GLY A 268 -14.92 1.85 0.46
C GLY A 268 -15.55 1.47 1.81
N ASP A 269 -16.31 0.39 1.84
CA ASP A 269 -16.91 -0.16 3.07
C ASP A 269 -15.87 -0.94 3.89
N LEU A 270 -14.96 -1.65 3.21
CA LEU A 270 -13.90 -2.45 3.80
C LEU A 270 -12.56 -2.10 3.13
N CYS A 271 -11.44 -2.21 3.84
CA CYS A 271 -10.12 -2.20 3.24
C CYS A 271 -9.25 -3.38 3.69
N ILE A 272 -8.34 -3.78 2.82
CA ILE A 272 -7.27 -4.74 3.07
C ILE A 272 -5.94 -4.13 2.64
N GLN A 273 -4.99 -4.02 3.57
CA GLN A 273 -3.60 -3.66 3.30
C GLN A 273 -2.75 -4.93 3.36
N ALA A 274 -2.30 -5.44 2.21
CA ALA A 274 -1.32 -6.53 2.14
C ALA A 274 0.08 -5.95 1.89
N CYS A 275 0.99 -6.11 2.84
CA CYS A 275 2.39 -5.68 2.70
C CYS A 275 3.33 -6.88 2.81
N ALA A 276 4.28 -7.00 1.89
CA ALA A 276 5.28 -8.06 1.82
C ALA A 276 6.56 -7.52 1.13
N ASP A 277 7.69 -8.19 1.28
CA ASP A 277 8.93 -7.84 0.57
C ASP A 277 8.91 -8.35 -0.89
N ASP A 278 8.10 -9.37 -1.16
CA ASP A 278 7.81 -9.88 -2.50
C ASP A 278 6.45 -9.36 -3.02
N PRO A 279 6.38 -8.75 -4.22
CA PRO A 279 5.15 -8.17 -4.73
C PRO A 279 4.14 -9.24 -5.20
N GLN A 280 4.59 -10.41 -5.63
CA GLN A 280 3.74 -11.53 -6.06
C GLN A 280 3.00 -12.12 -4.85
N VAL A 281 3.64 -12.19 -3.69
CA VAL A 281 2.99 -12.59 -2.41
C VAL A 281 1.91 -11.58 -1.98
N ALA A 282 2.19 -10.27 -2.06
CA ALA A 282 1.19 -9.24 -1.76
C ALA A 282 -0.01 -9.27 -2.75
N VAL A 283 0.25 -9.54 -4.03
CA VAL A 283 -0.80 -9.68 -5.06
C VAL A 283 -1.64 -10.93 -4.85
N HIS A 284 -1.01 -12.08 -4.60
CA HIS A 284 -1.66 -13.36 -4.30
C HIS A 284 -2.63 -13.25 -3.12
N ALA A 285 -2.22 -12.57 -2.04
CA ALA A 285 -3.05 -12.38 -0.86
C ALA A 285 -4.35 -11.61 -1.18
N ILE A 286 -4.24 -10.43 -1.81
CA ILE A 286 -5.43 -9.64 -2.20
C ILE A 286 -6.29 -10.39 -3.22
N ARG A 287 -5.69 -11.12 -4.17
CA ARG A 287 -6.42 -11.91 -5.17
C ARG A 287 -7.25 -13.02 -4.52
N ASN A 288 -6.69 -13.78 -3.59
CA ASN A 288 -7.41 -14.84 -2.89
C ASN A 288 -8.50 -14.28 -1.97
N LEU A 289 -8.24 -13.20 -1.22
CA LEU A 289 -9.26 -12.54 -0.40
C LEU A 289 -10.39 -11.96 -1.29
N SER A 290 -10.07 -11.43 -2.47
CA SER A 290 -11.07 -10.99 -3.46
C SER A 290 -11.87 -12.17 -4.06
N ARG A 291 -11.23 -13.34 -4.25
CA ARG A 291 -11.90 -14.58 -4.68
C ARG A 291 -12.91 -15.06 -3.64
N ILE A 292 -12.51 -15.07 -2.36
CA ILE A 292 -13.37 -15.40 -1.22
C ILE A 292 -14.56 -14.42 -1.14
N ALA A 293 -14.32 -13.14 -1.37
CA ALA A 293 -15.35 -12.09 -1.34
C ALA A 293 -16.39 -12.17 -2.47
N PHE A 294 -16.22 -13.03 -3.48
CA PHE A 294 -17.10 -13.09 -4.65
C PHE A 294 -18.58 -13.24 -4.26
N GLY A 295 -19.43 -12.40 -4.84
CA GLY A 295 -20.87 -12.33 -4.54
C GLY A 295 -21.24 -11.64 -3.22
N ARG A 296 -20.28 -11.39 -2.32
CA ARG A 296 -20.48 -10.76 -1.01
C ARG A 296 -19.92 -9.34 -0.94
N ALA A 297 -18.77 -9.08 -1.56
CA ALA A 297 -18.21 -7.75 -1.76
C ALA A 297 -17.50 -7.65 -3.11
N THR A 298 -17.39 -6.43 -3.63
CA THR A 298 -16.71 -6.13 -4.89
C THR A 298 -15.54 -5.19 -4.66
N LEU A 299 -14.40 -5.46 -5.31
CA LEU A 299 -13.26 -4.56 -5.30
C LEU A 299 -13.66 -3.22 -5.91
N ARG A 300 -13.64 -2.16 -5.10
CA ARG A 300 -13.98 -0.79 -5.50
C ARG A 300 -12.81 -0.14 -6.21
N TRP A 301 -11.63 -0.19 -5.58
CA TRP A 301 -10.36 0.27 -6.12
C TRP A 301 -9.22 -0.47 -5.42
N SER A 302 -8.06 -0.49 -6.06
CA SER A 302 -6.83 -1.01 -5.48
C SER A 302 -5.63 -0.16 -5.91
N GLN A 303 -4.57 -0.21 -5.12
CA GLN A 303 -3.30 0.45 -5.40
C GLN A 303 -2.16 -0.55 -5.19
N LEU A 304 -1.24 -0.60 -6.14
CA LEU A 304 0.07 -1.23 -5.95
C LEU A 304 1.07 -0.16 -5.48
N GLY A 305 1.88 -0.51 -4.49
CA GLY A 305 2.99 0.29 -4.00
C GLY A 305 4.29 -0.50 -4.17
N PHE A 306 5.23 0.01 -4.97
CA PHE A 306 6.43 -0.74 -5.36
C PHE A 306 7.64 -0.51 -4.45
N GLY A 307 7.60 0.51 -3.60
CA GLY A 307 8.69 0.82 -2.67
C GLY A 307 8.18 1.66 -1.50
N ARG A 308 8.39 1.18 -0.27
CA ARG A 308 8.06 1.91 0.97
C ARG A 308 8.66 3.32 1.00
N THR A 309 7.92 4.29 1.55
CA THR A 309 8.37 5.67 1.83
C THR A 309 8.30 5.96 3.32
N SER A 310 8.49 4.93 4.14
CA SER A 310 8.45 5.04 5.60
C SER A 310 9.36 3.98 6.23
N SER A 311 9.87 4.30 7.42
CA SER A 311 10.45 3.34 8.36
C SER A 311 9.61 3.36 9.64
N THR A 312 9.21 2.18 10.10
CA THR A 312 8.39 1.96 11.31
C THR A 312 9.18 1.27 12.42
N SER A 313 10.47 0.98 12.22
CA SER A 313 11.41 0.58 13.27
C SER A 313 12.72 1.33 13.11
N THR A 314 13.39 1.61 14.23
CA THR A 314 14.75 2.17 14.30
C THR A 314 15.81 1.29 13.65
N ALA A 315 15.55 -0.02 13.47
CA ALA A 315 16.43 -0.93 12.75
C ALA A 315 16.38 -0.75 11.22
N GLN A 316 15.40 -0.01 10.68
CA GLN A 316 15.27 0.22 9.24
C GLN A 316 15.92 1.53 8.80
N ALA A 317 16.81 1.45 7.81
CA ALA A 317 17.21 2.63 7.05
C ALA A 317 15.99 3.33 6.42
N THR A 318 15.98 4.66 6.51
CA THR A 318 14.93 5.51 5.93
C THR A 318 14.97 5.42 4.40
N PRO A 319 13.87 5.00 3.75
CA PRO A 319 13.79 4.88 2.30
C PRO A 319 13.61 6.26 1.64
N ARG A 320 13.48 6.29 0.31
CA ARG A 320 13.22 7.54 -0.44
C ARG A 320 11.88 7.51 -1.15
N ASN A 321 11.23 8.68 -1.23
CA ASN A 321 10.07 8.89 -2.09
C ASN A 321 10.48 9.26 -3.53
N LEU A 322 9.52 9.33 -4.46
CA LEU A 322 9.77 9.64 -5.88
C LEU A 322 10.36 11.04 -6.14
N PHE A 323 10.18 11.99 -5.23
CA PHE A 323 10.91 13.28 -5.27
C PHE A 323 12.38 13.16 -4.90
N GLY A 324 12.82 11.99 -4.42
CA GLY A 324 14.21 11.64 -4.10
C GLY A 324 14.62 11.98 -2.68
N PHE A 325 13.71 12.43 -1.82
CA PHE A 325 14.00 12.77 -0.42
C PHE A 325 13.86 11.54 0.49
N LYS A 326 14.64 11.49 1.58
CA LYS A 326 14.45 10.49 2.64
C LYS A 326 13.08 10.70 3.27
N ASP A 327 12.29 9.64 3.41
CA ASP A 327 10.93 9.71 3.89
C ASP A 327 10.66 8.67 4.99
N GLY A 328 10.19 9.15 6.14
CA GLY A 328 10.03 8.37 7.37
C GLY A 328 11.02 8.67 8.49
N THR A 329 11.94 9.64 8.35
CA THR A 329 12.90 10.05 9.39
C THR A 329 12.21 10.38 10.71
N ALA A 330 11.45 11.49 10.76
CA ALA A 330 10.57 11.83 11.88
C ALA A 330 9.24 11.09 11.68
N ASN A 331 9.13 9.91 12.28
CA ASN A 331 7.96 9.04 12.26
C ASN A 331 7.90 8.26 13.57
N LEU A 332 6.71 7.89 14.02
CA LEU A 332 6.58 6.95 15.15
C LEU A 332 7.12 5.58 14.74
N LYS A 333 7.86 4.95 15.65
CA LYS A 333 8.52 3.64 15.51
C LYS A 333 7.88 2.63 16.46
N ALA A 334 8.03 1.34 16.15
CA ALA A 334 7.61 0.22 16.99
C ALA A 334 8.21 0.27 18.41
N GLU A 335 9.38 0.90 18.54
CA GLU A 335 10.08 1.05 19.81
C GLU A 335 9.57 2.24 20.66
N ASP A 336 8.73 3.13 20.12
CA ASP A 336 8.25 4.37 20.78
C ASP A 336 7.05 4.12 21.73
N GLY A 337 7.09 3.04 22.51
CA GLY A 337 5.98 2.48 23.31
C GLY A 337 4.84 3.44 23.70
N SER A 338 5.06 4.33 24.67
CA SER A 338 4.01 5.23 25.16
C SER A 338 3.51 6.23 24.10
N ALA A 339 4.35 6.65 23.16
CA ALA A 339 3.93 7.54 22.08
C ALA A 339 3.04 6.82 21.05
N LEU A 340 3.12 5.49 20.94
CA LEU A 340 2.15 4.70 20.18
C LEU A 340 0.79 4.64 20.91
N ASP A 341 0.80 4.45 22.24
CA ASP A 341 -0.42 4.49 23.05
C ASP A 341 -1.11 5.87 23.03
N ASP A 342 -0.31 6.94 23.06
CA ASP A 342 -0.79 8.33 23.01
C ASP A 342 -1.32 8.74 21.64
N HIS A 343 -0.72 8.24 20.54
CA HIS A 343 -0.96 8.80 19.19
C HIS A 343 -1.42 7.82 18.13
N VAL A 344 -1.33 6.49 18.30
CA VAL A 344 -1.68 5.48 17.28
C VAL A 344 -2.83 4.60 17.74
N TRP A 345 -2.80 4.11 18.97
CA TRP A 345 -3.77 3.15 19.49
C TRP A 345 -4.99 3.85 20.11
N VAL A 346 -6.18 3.44 19.68
CA VAL A 346 -7.45 3.86 20.27
C VAL A 346 -7.57 3.28 21.68
N GLN A 347 -7.78 4.14 22.66
CA GLN A 347 -7.94 3.75 24.06
C GLN A 347 -9.42 3.48 24.38
N SER A 348 -9.68 2.70 25.43
CA SER A 348 -11.05 2.28 25.81
C SER A 348 -12.00 3.43 26.16
N ALA A 349 -11.49 4.63 26.44
CA ALA A 349 -12.26 5.83 26.73
C ALA A 349 -12.62 6.67 25.48
N ASP A 350 -12.01 6.40 24.33
CA ASP A 350 -12.09 7.29 23.16
C ASP A 350 -13.34 7.05 22.28
N GLY A 351 -14.03 5.91 22.45
CA GLY A 351 -15.09 5.50 21.54
C GLY A 351 -15.68 4.12 21.85
N PRO A 352 -16.25 3.44 20.84
CA PRO A 352 -16.91 2.15 21.06
C PRO A 352 -15.87 1.06 21.40
N ALA A 353 -16.18 0.24 22.40
CA ALA A 353 -15.23 -0.71 23.00
C ALA A 353 -14.59 -1.71 22.01
N TRP A 354 -15.24 -2.01 20.88
CA TRP A 354 -14.69 -2.91 19.84
C TRP A 354 -13.45 -2.35 19.14
N LEU A 355 -13.27 -1.02 19.16
CA LEU A 355 -12.13 -0.34 18.52
C LEU A 355 -10.96 -0.12 19.48
N ALA A 356 -11.11 -0.39 20.78
CA ALA A 356 -10.02 -0.23 21.75
C ALA A 356 -8.86 -1.20 21.44
N GLY A 357 -7.63 -0.70 21.30
CA GLY A 357 -6.47 -1.42 20.76
C GLY A 357 -6.39 -1.41 19.22
N GLY A 358 -7.38 -0.87 18.53
CA GLY A 358 -7.35 -0.57 17.10
C GLY A 358 -6.72 0.80 16.80
N SER A 359 -6.91 1.28 15.57
CA SER A 359 -6.39 2.58 15.10
C SER A 359 -7.32 3.15 14.02
N PHE A 360 -7.22 4.45 13.71
CA PHE A 360 -7.79 5.00 12.49
C PHE A 360 -6.72 5.01 11.40
N LEU A 361 -7.06 4.51 10.23
CA LEU A 361 -6.26 4.60 9.01
C LEU A 361 -6.82 5.71 8.12
N VAL A 362 -5.96 6.62 7.66
CA VAL A 362 -6.24 7.52 6.53
C VAL A 362 -5.38 7.11 5.34
N ALA A 363 -6.02 6.89 4.20
CA ALA A 363 -5.37 6.58 2.93
C ALA A 363 -5.56 7.76 1.96
N ARG A 364 -4.48 8.23 1.34
CA ARG A 364 -4.48 9.35 0.40
C ARG A 364 -3.61 9.01 -0.81
N ARG A 365 -4.20 8.96 -2.01
CA ARG A 365 -3.44 8.86 -3.26
C ARG A 365 -2.98 10.27 -3.65
N ILE A 366 -1.69 10.55 -3.47
CA ILE A 366 -1.07 11.84 -3.75
C ILE A 366 -0.24 11.71 -5.02
N ARG A 367 -0.75 12.26 -6.13
CA ARG A 367 0.01 12.33 -7.37
C ARG A 367 1.11 13.39 -7.24
N MET A 368 2.30 13.04 -7.70
CA MET A 368 3.46 13.93 -7.80
C MET A 368 3.58 14.44 -9.23
N ILE A 369 3.77 15.75 -9.39
CA ILE A 369 3.97 16.42 -10.69
C ILE A 369 5.47 16.42 -11.00
N ILE A 370 5.99 15.23 -11.28
CA ILE A 370 7.43 14.92 -11.33
C ILE A 370 8.16 15.73 -12.40
N GLU A 371 7.55 15.92 -13.58
CA GLU A 371 8.17 16.64 -14.70
C GLU A 371 8.38 18.13 -14.41
N ASN A 372 7.57 18.71 -13.53
CA ASN A 372 7.77 20.07 -13.02
C ASN A 372 8.85 20.06 -11.93
N TRP A 373 8.74 19.14 -10.96
CA TRP A 373 9.65 18.99 -9.83
C TRP A 373 11.12 18.81 -10.26
N ASP A 374 11.38 17.97 -11.25
CA ASP A 374 12.73 17.67 -11.75
C ASP A 374 13.39 18.87 -12.46
N ARG A 375 12.67 19.98 -12.64
CA ARG A 375 13.16 21.24 -13.21
C ARG A 375 13.38 22.32 -12.13
N VAL A 376 12.96 22.07 -10.89
CA VAL A 376 13.18 22.93 -9.72
C VAL A 376 14.65 22.86 -9.31
N GLN A 377 15.24 23.97 -8.85
CA GLN A 377 16.63 23.99 -8.40
C GLN A 377 16.80 23.15 -7.11
N LEU A 378 17.94 22.46 -6.94
CA LEU A 378 18.14 21.60 -5.76
C LEU A 378 17.92 22.35 -4.43
N GLY A 379 18.47 23.56 -4.28
CA GLY A 379 18.27 24.35 -3.06
C GLY A 379 16.82 24.79 -2.84
N GLU A 380 16.04 24.94 -3.90
CA GLU A 380 14.61 25.24 -3.82
C GLU A 380 13.81 23.99 -3.43
N GLN A 381 14.12 22.81 -4.01
CA GLN A 381 13.57 21.53 -3.56
C GLN A 381 13.83 21.29 -2.06
N GLU A 382 15.06 21.55 -1.61
CA GLU A 382 15.46 21.40 -0.20
C GLU A 382 14.76 22.41 0.72
N GLN A 383 14.58 23.66 0.29
CA GLN A 383 13.81 24.67 1.04
C GLN A 383 12.32 24.33 1.16
N LEU A 384 11.69 23.86 0.07
CA LEU A 384 10.30 23.42 0.06
C LEU A 384 10.06 22.24 1.02
N VAL A 385 11.02 21.32 1.14
CA VAL A 385 10.94 20.21 2.10
C VAL A 385 11.33 20.64 3.52
N GLY A 386 12.34 21.51 3.68
CA GLY A 386 12.94 21.89 4.96
C GLY A 386 14.09 20.98 5.42
N ARG A 387 14.55 20.07 4.56
CA ARG A 387 15.67 19.13 4.79
C ARG A 387 16.55 19.05 3.56
N SER A 388 17.81 18.67 3.73
CA SER A 388 18.73 18.35 2.63
C SER A 388 18.32 17.06 1.91
N LYS A 389 18.47 17.02 0.59
CA LYS A 389 18.10 15.86 -0.25
C LYS A 389 19.09 14.71 -0.09
N GLY A 390 20.38 15.04 0.04
CA GLY A 390 21.46 14.06 0.20
C GLY A 390 21.35 13.31 1.54
N GLU A 391 21.69 13.99 2.63
CA GLU A 391 21.74 13.43 3.98
C GLU A 391 20.36 13.29 4.63
N GLY A 392 19.39 14.15 4.30
CA GLY A 392 18.11 14.21 5.03
C GLY A 392 18.18 15.06 6.30
N ALA A 393 19.34 15.67 6.63
CA ALA A 393 19.49 16.60 7.75
C ALA A 393 18.58 17.83 7.59
N PRO A 394 18.04 18.41 8.67
CA PRO A 394 17.29 19.67 8.60
C PRO A 394 18.18 20.81 8.12
N LEU A 395 17.61 21.82 7.47
CA LEU A 395 18.39 22.96 6.96
C LEU A 395 18.99 23.84 8.07
N SER A 396 18.56 23.66 9.32
CA SER A 396 19.22 24.20 10.52
C SER A 396 20.57 23.54 10.84
N GLY A 397 20.92 22.42 10.18
CA GLY A 397 22.19 21.71 10.32
C GLY A 397 22.10 20.36 11.05
N GLY A 398 23.23 19.65 11.10
CA GLY A 398 23.34 18.32 11.74
C GLY A 398 23.30 17.15 10.74
N THR A 399 22.72 16.04 11.16
CA THR A 399 22.54 14.78 10.40
C THR A 399 21.05 14.47 10.22
N GLU A 400 20.70 13.39 9.50
CA GLU A 400 19.30 12.96 9.30
C GLU A 400 18.44 13.05 10.58
N PHE A 401 18.89 12.44 11.68
CA PHE A 401 18.13 12.34 12.93
C PHE A 401 18.34 13.52 13.88
N THR A 402 18.91 14.63 13.40
CA THR A 402 18.94 15.88 14.15
C THR A 402 17.55 16.52 14.13
N GLU A 403 17.08 16.99 15.28
CA GLU A 403 15.82 17.72 15.41
C GLU A 403 15.91 19.07 14.67
N PRO A 404 14.88 19.48 13.92
CA PRO A 404 14.88 20.75 13.21
C PRO A 404 14.75 21.93 14.18
N ASP A 405 15.64 22.92 14.05
CA ASP A 405 15.48 24.22 14.70
C ASP A 405 14.75 25.18 13.74
N PHE A 406 13.51 25.51 14.07
CA PHE A 406 12.66 26.39 13.28
C PHE A 406 12.89 27.89 13.53
N GLU A 407 13.67 28.23 14.56
CA GLU A 407 14.03 29.61 14.93
C GLU A 407 15.45 29.97 14.43
N ALA A 408 16.25 28.98 14.02
CA ALA A 408 17.55 29.19 13.41
C ALA A 408 17.46 30.05 12.12
N THR A 409 18.28 31.10 12.06
CA THR A 409 18.33 32.06 10.94
C THR A 409 19.69 32.05 10.25
N GLY A 410 19.69 32.29 8.94
CA GLY A 410 20.90 32.51 8.15
C GLY A 410 21.48 33.91 8.31
N ALA A 411 22.59 34.19 7.63
CA ALA A 411 23.33 35.45 7.74
C ALA A 411 22.51 36.73 7.42
N THR A 412 21.39 36.61 6.72
CA THR A 412 20.46 37.71 6.38
C THR A 412 19.32 37.88 7.39
N GLY A 413 19.26 37.07 8.46
CA GLY A 413 18.12 37.00 9.39
C GLY A 413 16.91 36.21 8.85
N THR A 414 16.99 35.66 7.64
CA THR A 414 15.96 34.77 7.07
C THR A 414 16.01 33.40 7.78
N PRO A 415 14.87 32.76 8.11
CA PRO A 415 14.85 31.40 8.66
C PRO A 415 15.59 30.40 7.75
N LEU A 416 16.35 29.48 8.35
CA LEU A 416 17.03 28.42 7.60
C LEU A 416 16.05 27.35 7.08
N ILE A 417 14.97 27.12 7.82
CA ILE A 417 13.82 26.31 7.40
C ILE A 417 12.66 27.27 7.14
N ASP A 418 12.27 27.42 5.87
CA ASP A 418 11.22 28.35 5.46
C ASP A 418 9.90 28.14 6.24
N THR A 419 9.18 29.22 6.47
CA THR A 419 7.85 29.23 7.09
C THR A 419 6.82 28.32 6.40
N LYS A 420 6.99 28.04 5.10
CA LYS A 420 6.15 27.17 4.27
C LYS A 420 6.77 25.80 3.99
N ALA A 421 7.94 25.49 4.57
CA ALA A 421 8.59 24.21 4.37
C ALA A 421 7.74 23.07 4.94
N HIS A 422 7.59 21.99 4.17
CA HIS A 422 6.74 20.84 4.52
C HIS A 422 7.03 20.30 5.92
N VAL A 423 8.30 20.10 6.27
CA VAL A 423 8.71 19.61 7.60
C VAL A 423 8.26 20.56 8.72
N ARG A 424 8.30 21.89 8.52
CA ARG A 424 7.88 22.88 9.53
C ARG A 424 6.37 22.87 9.74
N LEU A 425 5.60 22.84 8.66
CA LEU A 425 4.13 22.83 8.71
C LEU A 425 3.58 21.50 9.20
N ALA A 426 4.21 20.37 8.87
CA ALA A 426 3.83 19.05 9.35
C ALA A 426 4.32 18.72 10.77
N HIS A 427 5.25 19.49 11.35
CA HIS A 427 5.84 19.16 12.65
C HIS A 427 4.80 19.17 13.77
N HIS A 428 4.93 18.25 14.74
CA HIS A 428 3.98 18.17 15.85
C HIS A 428 3.95 19.44 16.71
N SER A 429 5.07 20.18 16.81
CA SER A 429 5.11 21.48 17.49
C SER A 429 4.21 22.54 16.84
N SER A 430 4.03 22.48 15.52
CA SER A 430 3.16 23.36 14.75
C SER A 430 1.69 22.92 14.78
N ASN A 431 1.42 21.70 15.27
CA ASN A 431 0.10 21.05 15.22
C ASN A 431 -0.40 20.60 16.61
N GLY A 432 -0.09 21.37 17.66
CA GLY A 432 -0.60 21.13 19.02
C GLY A 432 -0.18 19.79 19.64
N GLY A 433 0.97 19.24 19.21
CA GLY A 433 1.45 17.92 19.64
C GLY A 433 0.95 16.76 18.77
N ALA A 434 0.14 16.99 17.74
CA ALA A 434 -0.35 15.91 16.88
C ALA A 434 0.81 15.19 16.17
N ARG A 435 0.91 13.88 16.40
CA ARG A 435 1.79 12.93 15.71
C ARG A 435 0.93 11.89 14.99
N MET A 436 1.51 11.16 14.04
CA MET A 436 0.88 10.02 13.37
C MET A 436 1.96 9.04 12.92
N LEU A 437 1.64 7.76 12.79
CA LEU A 437 2.53 6.77 12.19
C LEU A 437 2.26 6.73 10.68
N ARG A 438 3.20 7.25 9.90
CA ARG A 438 3.16 7.24 8.43
C ARG A 438 3.72 5.91 7.92
N ARG A 439 3.07 5.33 6.91
CA ARG A 439 3.38 4.02 6.33
C ARG A 439 3.14 3.99 4.81
N GLY A 440 3.50 5.07 4.13
CA GLY A 440 3.23 5.27 2.71
C GLY A 440 4.13 4.45 1.77
N TYR A 441 3.70 4.36 0.51
CA TYR A 441 4.41 3.65 -0.57
C TYR A 441 4.41 4.46 -1.86
N ASN A 442 5.52 4.42 -2.61
CA ASN A 442 5.58 4.97 -3.97
C ASN A 442 4.71 4.13 -4.93
N PHE A 443 3.99 4.77 -5.84
CA PHE A 443 3.28 4.12 -6.95
C PHE A 443 3.66 4.73 -8.31
N VAL A 444 3.52 3.92 -9.37
CA VAL A 444 3.57 4.34 -10.78
C VAL A 444 2.53 3.51 -11.53
N ASP A 445 1.47 4.16 -12.00
CA ASP A 445 0.34 3.53 -12.70
C ASP A 445 0.32 3.90 -14.20
N GLY A 446 1.51 3.95 -14.81
CA GLY A 446 1.70 4.34 -16.20
C GLY A 446 1.68 5.86 -16.39
N ASN A 447 1.01 6.32 -17.46
CA ASN A 447 0.91 7.73 -17.82
C ASN A 447 -0.57 8.17 -17.89
N ASP A 448 -0.83 9.45 -17.67
CA ASP A 448 -2.13 10.07 -17.87
C ASP A 448 -2.43 10.39 -19.35
N GLU A 449 -3.62 10.93 -19.60
CA GLU A 449 -4.11 11.33 -20.92
C GLU A 449 -3.23 12.39 -21.63
N LEU A 450 -2.35 13.08 -20.90
CA LEU A 450 -1.40 14.07 -21.42
C LEU A 450 0.01 13.50 -21.59
N GLY A 451 0.20 12.19 -21.37
CA GLY A 451 1.49 11.51 -21.45
C GLY A 451 2.43 11.81 -20.27
N ARG A 452 1.92 12.38 -19.18
CA ARG A 452 2.68 12.62 -17.93
C ARG A 452 2.58 11.43 -17.01
N LEU A 453 3.58 11.18 -16.18
CA LEU A 453 3.59 10.02 -15.29
C LEU A 453 2.41 10.09 -14.28
N ASP A 454 1.60 9.03 -14.18
CA ASP A 454 0.63 8.88 -13.08
C ASP A 454 1.32 8.17 -11.92
N ALA A 455 2.13 8.92 -11.20
CA ALA A 455 2.98 8.42 -10.13
C ALA A 455 2.95 9.34 -8.92
N GLY A 456 3.43 8.83 -7.78
CA GLY A 456 3.56 9.61 -6.56
C GLY A 456 3.55 8.73 -5.32
N LEU A 457 2.90 9.25 -4.28
CA LEU A 457 2.83 8.64 -2.96
C LEU A 457 1.41 8.16 -2.66
N PHE A 458 1.25 6.85 -2.45
CA PHE A 458 0.09 6.31 -1.76
C PHE A 458 0.36 6.43 -0.26
N PHE A 459 -0.06 7.55 0.30
CA PHE A 459 0.14 7.90 1.69
C PHE A 459 -0.84 7.12 2.56
N LEU A 460 -0.33 6.52 3.62
CA LEU A 460 -1.09 5.84 4.66
C LEU A 460 -0.63 6.41 6.00
N SER A 461 -1.57 6.80 6.86
CA SER A 461 -1.28 7.17 8.25
C SER A 461 -2.21 6.49 9.24
N TYR A 462 -1.60 6.01 10.32
CA TYR A 462 -2.27 5.43 11.47
C TYR A 462 -2.23 6.40 12.64
N GLN A 463 -3.38 6.63 13.25
CA GLN A 463 -3.55 7.57 14.35
C GLN A 463 -4.69 7.16 15.29
N ARG A 464 -4.57 7.55 16.57
CA ARG A 464 -5.57 7.32 17.62
C ARG A 464 -6.90 8.06 17.35
N SER A 465 -6.84 9.23 16.72
CA SER A 465 -8.00 9.99 16.27
C SER A 465 -7.74 10.64 14.89
N PRO A 466 -8.71 10.63 13.96
CA PRO A 466 -8.59 11.25 12.63
C PRO A 466 -8.23 12.74 12.66
N GLU A 467 -8.59 13.45 13.74
CA GLU A 467 -8.27 14.85 13.98
C GLU A 467 -6.76 15.11 13.90
N GLN A 468 -5.90 14.14 14.25
CA GLN A 468 -4.45 14.25 14.11
C GLN A 468 -4.02 14.42 12.65
N PHE A 469 -4.61 13.64 11.72
CA PHE A 469 -4.39 13.82 10.29
C PHE A 469 -5.02 15.13 9.79
N ILE A 470 -6.26 15.43 10.20
CA ILE A 470 -7.00 16.62 9.76
C ILE A 470 -6.29 17.92 10.17
N ALA A 471 -5.71 17.98 11.39
CA ALA A 471 -4.96 19.13 11.87
C ALA A 471 -3.70 19.37 11.02
N VAL A 472 -2.88 18.33 10.82
CA VAL A 472 -1.67 18.40 10.01
C VAL A 472 -1.98 18.77 8.55
N GLN A 473 -2.96 18.13 7.92
CA GLN A 473 -3.36 18.45 6.54
C GLN A 473 -3.95 19.86 6.40
N ARG A 474 -4.55 20.44 7.46
CA ARG A 474 -4.97 21.86 7.48
C ARG A 474 -3.77 22.80 7.58
N SER A 475 -2.76 22.49 8.40
CA SER A 475 -1.51 23.25 8.45
C SER A 475 -0.79 23.26 7.09
N LEU A 476 -0.80 22.11 6.41
CA LEU A 476 -0.25 21.94 5.06
C LEU A 476 -1.00 22.72 3.96
N ALA A 477 -2.10 23.43 4.23
CA ALA A 477 -2.73 24.30 3.24
C ALA A 477 -1.82 25.45 2.75
N ALA A 478 -0.81 25.82 3.54
CA ALA A 478 0.20 26.83 3.20
C ALA A 478 1.51 26.25 2.63
N ASP A 479 1.61 24.92 2.49
CA ASP A 479 2.83 24.20 2.08
C ASP A 479 3.23 24.56 0.64
N GLY A 480 4.52 24.83 0.44
CA GLY A 480 5.10 25.07 -0.88
C GLY A 480 5.07 23.83 -1.78
N LEU A 481 5.08 22.61 -1.24
CA LEU A 481 4.97 21.39 -2.05
C LEU A 481 3.61 21.22 -2.73
N ASN A 482 2.58 21.99 -2.35
CA ASN A 482 1.28 21.96 -3.02
C ASN A 482 1.31 22.36 -4.51
N GLU A 483 2.38 23.02 -4.99
CA GLU A 483 2.58 23.23 -6.44
C GLU A 483 2.90 21.93 -7.19
N TYR A 484 3.50 20.95 -6.50
CA TYR A 484 3.99 19.69 -7.07
C TYR A 484 3.19 18.46 -6.63
N LEU A 485 2.22 18.62 -5.72
CA LEU A 485 1.40 17.55 -5.16
C LEU A 485 -0.08 17.75 -5.49
N LYS A 486 -0.78 16.65 -5.78
CA LYS A 486 -2.23 16.67 -6.01
C LYS A 486 -2.90 15.47 -5.36
N HIS A 487 -3.77 15.71 -4.39
CA HIS A 487 -4.57 14.66 -3.77
C HIS A 487 -5.69 14.23 -4.72
N VAL A 488 -5.65 12.99 -5.20
CA VAL A 488 -6.57 12.44 -6.23
C VAL A 488 -7.37 11.23 -5.76
N GLY A 489 -7.11 10.69 -4.56
CA GLY A 489 -7.92 9.64 -3.94
C GLY A 489 -7.85 9.75 -2.43
N SER A 490 -8.94 9.40 -1.73
CA SER A 490 -9.03 9.53 -0.28
C SER A 490 -9.96 8.50 0.34
N ALA A 491 -9.53 7.88 1.44
CA ALA A 491 -10.39 7.04 2.27
C ALA A 491 -9.97 7.11 3.75
N ILE A 492 -10.88 6.71 4.62
CA ILE A 492 -10.69 6.60 6.07
C ILE A 492 -11.35 5.32 6.55
N PHE A 493 -10.65 4.58 7.42
CA PHE A 493 -11.09 3.31 7.94
C PHE A 493 -10.80 3.22 9.44
N ALA A 494 -11.73 2.66 10.22
CA ALA A 494 -11.46 2.20 11.57
C ALA A 494 -10.89 0.78 11.50
N VAL A 495 -9.62 0.64 11.88
CA VAL A 495 -8.90 -0.63 11.92
C VAL A 495 -9.12 -1.24 13.30
N PRO A 496 -9.87 -2.35 13.45
CA PRO A 496 -10.11 -2.96 14.76
C PRO A 496 -8.81 -3.41 15.42
N ALA A 497 -8.92 -3.74 16.71
CA ALA A 497 -7.87 -4.43 17.45
C ALA A 497 -7.40 -5.73 16.75
N GLY A 498 -6.28 -6.27 17.22
CA GLY A 498 -5.79 -7.57 16.76
C GLY A 498 -6.74 -8.72 17.14
N VAL A 499 -6.48 -9.88 16.56
CA VAL A 499 -7.32 -11.08 16.66
C VAL A 499 -6.64 -12.08 17.59
N ARG A 500 -7.41 -12.77 18.45
CA ARG A 500 -6.92 -13.95 19.20
C ARG A 500 -7.21 -15.24 18.43
N GLU A 501 -6.47 -16.31 18.73
CA GLU A 501 -6.79 -17.64 18.19
C GLU A 501 -8.25 -18.03 18.51
N GLY A 502 -9.01 -18.43 17.49
CA GLY A 502 -10.44 -18.76 17.62
C GLY A 502 -11.41 -17.56 17.57
N GLU A 503 -10.91 -16.33 17.42
CA GLU A 503 -11.71 -15.14 17.10
C GLU A 503 -11.53 -14.76 15.61
N TYR A 504 -12.45 -13.96 15.06
CA TYR A 504 -12.30 -13.36 13.73
C TYR A 504 -12.12 -11.83 13.75
N VAL A 505 -11.56 -11.28 12.67
CA VAL A 505 -11.35 -9.84 12.47
C VAL A 505 -12.64 -9.06 12.71
N GLY A 506 -12.63 -8.19 13.72
CA GLY A 506 -13.78 -7.35 14.06
C GLY A 506 -14.91 -8.07 14.79
N GLN A 507 -14.74 -9.30 15.30
CA GLN A 507 -15.76 -10.03 16.05
C GLN A 507 -16.44 -9.19 17.16
N ALA A 508 -15.67 -8.36 17.88
CA ALA A 508 -16.18 -7.47 18.92
C ALA A 508 -17.17 -6.39 18.42
N LEU A 509 -17.21 -6.08 17.13
CA LEU A 509 -18.18 -5.17 16.51
C LEU A 509 -19.60 -5.76 16.49
N PHE A 510 -19.70 -7.09 16.39
CA PHE A 510 -20.96 -7.83 16.22
C PHE A 510 -21.53 -8.39 17.53
N ALA A 511 -20.79 -8.28 18.63
CA ALA A 511 -21.20 -8.66 19.99
C ALA A 511 -22.24 -7.69 20.59
#